data_AF-A0A1Z2XQE1-F1
#
_entry.id   AF-A0A1Z2XQE1-F1
#
_cell.length_a   1.000
_cell.length_b   1.000
_cell.length_c   1.000
_cell.angle_alpha   90.00
_cell.angle_beta   90.00
_cell.angle_gamma   90.00
#
_symmetry.space_group_name_H-M   'P 1'
#
loop_
_entity.id
_entity.type
_entity.pdbx_description
1 polymer ?
#
loop_
_entity_poly.entity_id
_entity_poly.type
_entity_poly.pdbx_seq_one_letter_code
_entity_poly.pdbx_strand_id
1 'polypeptide(L)'
;MKKRVKIILAAYAAFNVLLVAVAGGLFAEASEKAKWGPPLRLEVPQHINVGYLRMDPKFSEDEYWLPKDYVEYEFLEHVPDGRPKQKEDVIRVKRTVSETAPVDRLRDPQPEGVYEALYWFCEEDGYWYLVCDPDFVVQASASPLTPGERIIEYGVPSAIVSRPGLYKLVMLNELGSFDFEVK
;
A
#
# COMPACT_ATOMS: atom_id res chain seq x y z
N MET A 1 33.25 -43.06 35.19
CA MET A 1 32.11 -43.08 34.24
C MET A 1 32.24 -44.25 33.28
N LYS A 2 31.27 -45.17 33.24
CA LYS A 2 31.28 -46.34 32.35
C LYS A 2 31.21 -45.89 30.87
N LYS A 3 31.96 -46.54 29.98
CA LYS A 3 32.06 -46.23 28.53
C LYS A 3 30.68 -46.01 27.87
N ARG A 4 29.67 -46.78 28.29
CA ARG A 4 28.27 -46.67 27.83
C ARG A 4 27.62 -45.31 28.15
N VAL A 5 27.91 -44.71 29.30
CA VAL A 5 27.34 -43.41 29.72
C VAL A 5 27.90 -42.27 28.87
N LYS A 6 29.19 -42.33 28.50
CA LYS A 6 29.80 -41.34 27.60
C LYS A 6 29.19 -41.38 26.19
N ILE A 7 28.88 -42.58 25.70
CA ILE A 7 28.25 -42.77 24.38
C ILE A 7 26.83 -42.18 24.38
N ILE A 8 26.04 -42.42 25.44
CA ILE A 8 24.68 -41.89 25.56
C ILE A 8 24.69 -40.35 25.62
N LEU A 9 25.59 -39.74 26.40
CA LEU A 9 25.73 -38.29 26.48
C LEU A 9 26.14 -37.66 25.14
N ALA A 10 27.07 -38.30 24.42
CA ALA A 10 27.48 -37.82 23.10
C ALA A 10 26.34 -37.91 22.07
N ALA A 11 25.55 -38.99 22.09
CA ALA A 11 24.38 -39.14 21.25
C ALA A 11 23.30 -38.08 21.57
N TYR A 12 23.07 -37.80 22.85
CA TYR A 12 22.14 -36.76 23.28
C TYR A 12 22.59 -35.35 22.83
N ALA A 13 23.88 -35.03 22.96
CA ALA A 13 24.43 -33.77 22.48
C ALA A 13 24.29 -33.62 20.95
N ALA A 14 24.63 -34.67 20.19
CA ALA A 14 24.48 -34.67 18.74
C ALA A 14 23.01 -34.49 18.30
N PHE A 15 22.08 -35.13 19.01
CA PHE A 15 20.66 -34.98 18.75
C PHE A 15 20.15 -33.55 19.01
N ASN A 16 20.63 -32.90 20.08
CA ASN A 16 20.27 -31.49 20.35
C ASN A 16 20.84 -30.54 19.29
N VAL A 17 22.09 -30.75 18.85
CA VAL A 17 22.69 -29.94 17.78
C VAL A 17 21.90 -30.12 16.48
N LEU A 18 21.47 -31.35 16.16
CA LEU A 18 20.63 -31.62 15.00
C LEU A 18 19.27 -30.92 15.12
N LEU A 19 18.62 -30.96 16.28
CA LEU A 19 17.37 -30.26 16.54
C LEU A 19 17.49 -28.75 16.35
N VAL A 20 18.57 -28.14 16.87
CA VAL A 20 18.83 -26.69 16.71
C VAL A 20 19.06 -26.34 15.24
N ALA A 21 19.82 -27.17 14.50
CA ALA A 21 20.05 -26.96 13.08
C ALA A 21 18.76 -27.09 12.25
N VAL A 22 17.92 -28.09 12.53
CA VAL A 22 16.61 -28.27 11.87
C VAL A 22 15.66 -27.11 12.21
N ALA A 23 15.61 -26.67 13.46
CA ALA A 23 14.82 -25.52 13.87
C ALA A 23 15.29 -24.25 13.16
N GLY A 24 16.61 -23.99 13.12
CA GLY A 24 17.20 -22.87 12.40
C GLY A 24 16.87 -22.87 10.91
N GLY A 25 16.90 -24.04 10.26
CA GLY A 25 16.50 -24.20 8.85
C GLY A 25 15.03 -23.90 8.62
N LEU A 26 14.14 -24.43 9.48
CA LEU A 26 12.69 -24.16 9.40
C LEU A 26 12.37 -22.67 9.66
N PHE A 27 13.09 -22.02 10.58
CA PHE A 27 12.95 -20.58 10.82
C PHE A 27 13.44 -19.74 9.63
N ALA A 28 14.55 -20.10 8.99
CA ALA A 28 15.03 -19.43 7.79
C ALA A 28 14.05 -19.60 6.62
N GLU A 29 13.49 -20.80 6.44
CA GLU A 29 12.48 -21.07 5.41
C GLU A 29 11.15 -20.35 5.69
N ALA A 30 10.73 -20.29 6.96
CA ALA A 30 9.57 -19.51 7.38
C ALA A 30 9.79 -18.00 7.20
N SER A 31 11.00 -17.50 7.48
CA SER A 31 11.38 -16.10 7.25
C SER A 31 11.43 -15.76 5.75
N GLU A 32 11.85 -16.69 4.89
CA GLU A 32 11.75 -16.51 3.44
C GLU A 32 10.30 -16.51 2.95
N LYS A 33 9.44 -17.37 3.51
CA LYS A 33 8.01 -17.40 3.18
C LYS A 33 7.26 -16.19 3.72
N ALA A 34 7.72 -15.59 4.82
CA ALA A 34 7.21 -14.34 5.36
C ALA A 34 7.62 -13.08 4.56
N LYS A 35 8.50 -13.21 3.56
CA LYS A 35 8.81 -12.11 2.60
C LYS A 35 7.58 -11.71 1.76
N TRP A 36 6.59 -12.61 1.66
CA TRP A 36 5.29 -12.30 1.09
C TRP A 36 4.38 -12.00 2.26
N GLY A 37 3.94 -10.74 2.39
CA GLY A 37 3.17 -10.26 3.54
C GLY A 37 2.02 -11.21 3.95
N PRO A 38 1.60 -11.18 5.22
CA PRO A 38 0.55 -12.08 5.70
C PRO A 38 -0.69 -11.97 4.80
N PRO A 39 -1.44 -13.07 4.58
CA PRO A 39 -2.67 -13.00 3.81
C PRO A 39 -3.58 -11.96 4.44
N LEU A 40 -3.87 -10.92 3.67
CA LEU A 40 -4.72 -9.80 4.05
C LEU A 40 -6.17 -10.30 4.18
N ARG A 41 -6.53 -10.83 5.35
CA ARG A 41 -7.94 -10.96 5.76
C ARG A 41 -8.41 -9.60 6.25
N LEU A 42 -8.54 -8.68 5.31
CA LEU A 42 -9.00 -7.33 5.61
C LEU A 42 -10.51 -7.29 5.42
N GLU A 43 -11.17 -6.65 6.37
CA GLU A 43 -12.57 -6.32 6.22
C GLU A 43 -12.68 -5.06 5.35
N VAL A 44 -12.76 -5.27 4.03
CA VAL A 44 -12.88 -4.22 3.02
C VAL A 44 -14.18 -4.36 2.22
N PRO A 45 -14.72 -3.26 1.66
CA PRO A 45 -15.85 -3.31 0.74
C PRO A 45 -15.62 -4.27 -0.45
N GLN A 46 -16.70 -4.90 -0.95
CA GLN A 46 -16.63 -5.90 -2.03
C GLN A 46 -16.08 -5.37 -3.37
N HIS A 47 -16.12 -4.06 -3.58
CA HIS A 47 -15.62 -3.40 -4.79
C HIS A 47 -14.14 -3.01 -4.68
N ILE A 48 -13.43 -3.50 -3.65
CA ILE A 48 -12.02 -3.19 -3.44
C ILE A 48 -11.20 -4.48 -3.49
N ASN A 49 -10.19 -4.49 -4.36
CA ASN A 49 -9.20 -5.55 -4.39
C ASN A 49 -8.05 -5.18 -3.45
N VAL A 50 -7.62 -6.13 -2.61
CA VAL A 50 -6.49 -5.96 -1.69
C VAL A 50 -5.49 -7.09 -1.86
N GLY A 51 -4.21 -6.77 -1.72
CA GLY A 51 -3.15 -7.75 -1.90
C GLY A 51 -1.78 -7.12 -1.70
N TYR A 52 -0.73 -7.85 -2.06
CA TYR A 52 0.62 -7.29 -2.17
C TYR A 52 1.17 -7.67 -3.53
N LEU A 53 1.22 -6.70 -4.44
CA LEU A 53 1.92 -6.85 -5.71
C LEU A 53 3.11 -5.89 -5.72
N ARG A 54 4.31 -6.47 -5.66
CA ARG A 54 5.56 -5.70 -5.77
C ARG A 54 5.68 -5.11 -7.16
N MET A 55 5.93 -3.81 -7.22
CA MET A 55 6.20 -3.11 -8.48
C MET A 55 7.68 -3.22 -8.83
N ASP A 56 7.99 -3.49 -10.10
CA ASP A 56 9.37 -3.39 -10.60
C ASP A 56 9.80 -1.91 -10.54
N PRO A 57 10.97 -1.57 -9.96
CA PRO A 57 11.48 -0.21 -9.92
C PRO A 57 11.64 0.41 -11.29
N LYS A 58 11.70 -0.38 -12.36
CA LYS A 58 11.71 0.13 -13.74
C LYS A 58 10.38 0.75 -14.17
N PHE A 59 9.29 0.47 -13.47
CA PHE A 59 8.03 1.21 -13.59
C PHE A 59 8.06 2.54 -12.81
N SER A 60 9.25 2.99 -12.37
CA SER A 60 9.47 4.27 -11.67
C SER A 60 8.93 5.45 -12.45
N GLU A 61 8.39 6.42 -11.69
CA GLU A 61 8.17 7.88 -11.91
C GLU A 61 7.84 8.40 -13.33
N ASP A 62 8.50 7.92 -14.37
CA ASP A 62 8.40 8.37 -15.77
C ASP A 62 7.27 7.69 -16.58
N GLU A 63 6.73 6.55 -16.12
CA GLU A 63 5.70 5.83 -16.89
C GLU A 63 4.38 5.62 -16.12
N TYR A 64 4.46 5.33 -14.82
CA TYR A 64 3.27 5.02 -14.01
C TYR A 64 2.79 6.18 -13.11
N TRP A 65 3.69 7.05 -12.66
CA TRP A 65 3.38 8.13 -11.71
C TRP A 65 3.79 9.51 -12.23
N LEU A 66 3.59 9.73 -13.52
CA LEU A 66 4.01 10.95 -14.20
C LEU A 66 3.52 12.19 -13.43
N PRO A 67 4.45 13.03 -12.93
CA PRO A 67 4.08 14.32 -12.39
C PRO A 67 3.32 15.10 -13.46
N LYS A 68 2.16 15.63 -13.09
CA LYS A 68 1.35 16.47 -13.97
C LYS A 68 1.60 17.91 -13.58
N ASP A 69 2.15 18.69 -14.50
CA ASP A 69 2.44 20.11 -14.29
C ASP A 69 1.18 20.98 -14.11
N TYR A 70 0.01 20.42 -14.41
CA TYR A 70 -1.28 21.10 -14.31
C TYR A 70 -2.15 20.66 -13.11
N VAL A 71 -1.75 19.65 -12.33
CA VAL A 71 -2.41 19.28 -11.07
C VAL A 71 -1.38 19.10 -9.96
N GLU A 72 -1.53 19.85 -8.89
CA GLU A 72 -0.72 19.76 -7.69
C GLU A 72 -1.55 19.24 -6.51
N TYR A 73 -0.94 18.43 -5.66
CA TYR A 73 -1.54 17.89 -4.44
C TYR A 73 -0.67 18.22 -3.25
N GLU A 74 -1.27 18.82 -2.23
CA GLU A 74 -0.67 19.08 -0.93
C GLU A 74 -1.39 18.24 0.13
N PHE A 75 -0.69 17.27 0.71
CA PHE A 75 -1.22 16.46 1.81
C PHE A 75 -1.45 17.34 3.05
N LEU A 76 -2.67 17.31 3.58
CA LEU A 76 -3.06 18.09 4.75
C LEU A 76 -3.02 17.23 6.02
N GLU A 77 -3.81 16.14 6.03
CA GLU A 77 -3.92 15.28 7.19
C GLU A 77 -4.48 13.90 6.85
N HIS A 78 -4.15 12.94 7.72
CA HIS A 78 -4.80 11.64 7.81
C HIS A 78 -5.76 11.68 9.01
N VAL A 79 -7.02 11.36 8.77
CA VAL A 79 -8.09 11.30 9.76
C VAL A 79 -8.49 9.83 9.95
N PRO A 80 -8.00 9.16 11.01
CA PRO A 80 -8.40 7.80 11.34
C PRO A 80 -9.91 7.72 11.58
N ASP A 81 -10.55 6.65 11.08
CA ASP A 81 -12.00 6.41 11.21
C ASP A 81 -12.87 7.59 10.71
N GLY A 82 -12.40 8.32 9.69
CA GLY A 82 -13.12 9.46 9.13
C GLY A 82 -14.45 9.08 8.47
N ARG A 83 -14.61 7.82 8.03
CA ARG A 83 -15.82 7.25 7.42
C ARG A 83 -16.15 5.89 8.06
N PRO A 84 -16.69 5.88 9.29
CA PRO A 84 -16.85 4.66 10.08
C PRO A 84 -17.81 3.65 9.46
N LYS A 85 -18.82 4.11 8.72
CA LYS A 85 -19.78 3.21 8.05
C LYS A 85 -19.13 2.44 6.89
N GLN A 86 -18.10 3.01 6.27
CA GLN A 86 -17.35 2.45 5.17
C GLN A 86 -16.07 1.72 5.63
N LYS A 87 -15.70 1.84 6.92
CA LYS A 87 -14.45 1.32 7.48
C LYS A 87 -13.23 1.91 6.78
N GLU A 88 -13.33 3.22 6.53
CA GLU A 88 -12.34 4.00 5.82
C GLU A 88 -11.77 5.08 6.74
N ASP A 89 -10.45 5.21 6.68
CA ASP A 89 -9.76 6.42 7.10
C ASP A 89 -9.88 7.45 5.98
N VAL A 90 -9.73 8.73 6.32
CA VAL A 90 -9.83 9.82 5.34
C VAL A 90 -8.48 10.50 5.18
N ILE A 91 -7.99 10.57 3.95
CA ILE A 91 -6.81 11.35 3.55
C ILE A 91 -7.31 12.67 2.96
N ARG A 92 -7.00 13.78 3.64
CA ARG A 92 -7.35 15.13 3.19
C ARG A 92 -6.20 15.76 2.43
N VAL A 93 -6.51 16.27 1.26
CA VAL A 93 -5.53 16.83 0.34
C VAL A 93 -6.08 18.12 -0.25
N LYS A 94 -5.25 19.15 -0.32
CA LYS A 94 -5.54 20.33 -1.14
C LYS A 94 -5.08 20.03 -2.56
N ARG A 95 -6.02 19.99 -3.50
CA ARG A 95 -5.76 19.87 -4.93
C ARG A 95 -5.82 21.24 -5.58
N THR A 96 -4.79 21.59 -6.34
CA THR A 96 -4.71 22.81 -7.15
C THR A 96 -4.63 22.43 -8.62
N VAL A 97 -5.63 22.82 -9.40
CA VAL A 97 -5.65 22.60 -10.86
C VAL A 97 -5.32 23.91 -11.56
N SER A 98 -4.30 23.89 -12.42
CA SER A 98 -3.86 25.05 -13.21
C SER A 98 -4.94 25.51 -14.21
N GLU A 99 -5.01 26.82 -14.45
CA GLU A 99 -5.84 27.38 -15.54
C GLU A 99 -5.40 26.89 -16.93
N THR A 100 -4.16 26.44 -17.07
CA THR A 100 -3.61 25.90 -18.33
C THR A 100 -3.87 24.41 -18.50
N ALA A 101 -4.60 23.76 -17.58
CA ALA A 101 -4.92 22.35 -17.69
C ALA A 101 -5.71 22.06 -18.98
N PRO A 102 -5.47 20.93 -19.67
CA PRO A 102 -6.22 20.53 -20.85
C PRO A 102 -7.60 19.98 -20.47
N VAL A 103 -8.45 20.84 -19.89
CA VAL A 103 -9.74 20.50 -19.27
C VAL A 103 -10.70 19.73 -20.18
N ASP A 104 -10.63 19.95 -21.49
CA ASP A 104 -11.47 19.26 -22.48
C ASP A 104 -11.08 17.80 -22.71
N ARG A 105 -9.86 17.40 -22.31
CA ARG A 105 -9.32 16.05 -22.48
C ARG A 105 -9.33 15.25 -21.19
N LEU A 106 -9.35 15.91 -20.05
CA LEU A 106 -9.26 15.28 -18.74
C LEU A 106 -10.61 15.18 -18.07
N ARG A 107 -10.78 14.08 -17.32
CA ARG A 107 -12.01 13.78 -16.62
C ARG A 107 -11.73 13.67 -15.12
N ASP A 108 -12.44 14.44 -14.33
CA ASP A 108 -12.43 14.36 -12.88
C ASP A 108 -13.42 13.28 -12.41
N PRO A 109 -12.99 12.27 -11.64
CA PRO A 109 -13.89 11.29 -11.06
C PRO A 109 -14.89 11.94 -10.10
N GLN A 110 -16.15 11.53 -10.20
CA GLN A 110 -17.26 11.99 -9.36
C GLN A 110 -17.99 10.79 -8.74
N PRO A 111 -18.16 10.74 -7.40
CA PRO A 111 -17.77 11.76 -6.44
C PRO A 111 -16.24 11.96 -6.34
N GLU A 112 -15.82 13.16 -5.95
CA GLU A 112 -14.41 13.43 -5.64
C GLU A 112 -13.96 12.48 -4.51
N GLY A 113 -12.67 12.09 -4.52
CA GLY A 113 -12.13 11.16 -3.52
C GLY A 113 -12.08 9.69 -3.97
N VAL A 114 -12.44 9.39 -5.22
CA VAL A 114 -12.16 8.10 -5.86
C VAL A 114 -10.78 8.14 -6.51
N TYR A 115 -9.99 7.09 -6.31
CA TYR A 115 -8.62 6.95 -6.80
C TYR A 115 -8.47 5.65 -7.59
N GLU A 116 -7.36 5.50 -8.30
CA GLU A 116 -7.04 4.32 -9.12
C GLU A 116 -6.38 3.23 -8.30
N ALA A 117 -5.37 3.60 -7.50
CA ALA A 117 -4.62 2.62 -6.71
C ALA A 117 -3.97 3.26 -5.48
N LEU A 118 -3.75 2.43 -4.45
CA LEU A 118 -2.96 2.77 -3.26
C LEU A 118 -1.73 1.87 -3.20
N TYR A 119 -0.57 2.49 -3.05
CA TYR A 119 0.71 1.84 -2.87
C TYR A 119 1.28 2.10 -1.48
N TRP A 120 2.04 1.14 -0.98
CA TRP A 120 2.81 1.23 0.25
C TRP A 120 4.29 1.04 -0.06
N PHE A 121 5.15 1.89 0.50
CA PHE A 121 6.60 1.78 0.35
C PHE A 121 7.21 0.95 1.48
N CYS A 122 7.95 -0.09 1.11
CA CYS A 122 8.69 -0.91 2.05
C CYS A 122 10.14 -0.42 2.14
N GLU A 123 10.51 0.18 3.27
CA GLU A 123 11.87 0.70 3.48
C GLU A 123 12.95 -0.39 3.50
N GLU A 124 12.60 -1.61 3.91
CA GLU A 124 13.55 -2.72 4.07
C GLU A 124 14.12 -3.22 2.74
N ASP A 125 13.28 -3.24 1.69
CA ASP A 125 13.69 -3.68 0.36
C ASP A 125 13.74 -2.53 -0.65
N GLY A 126 13.16 -1.38 -0.35
CA GLY A 126 13.15 -0.20 -1.22
C GLY A 126 12.14 -0.29 -2.37
N TYR A 127 11.11 -1.13 -2.26
CA TYR A 127 10.09 -1.31 -3.30
C TYR A 127 8.72 -0.75 -2.88
N TRP A 128 7.97 -0.35 -3.89
CA TRP A 128 6.55 -0.04 -3.77
C TRP A 128 5.70 -1.29 -4.00
N TYR A 129 4.65 -1.42 -3.19
CA TYR A 129 3.70 -2.52 -3.25
C TYR A 129 2.31 -1.95 -3.52
N LEU A 130 1.64 -2.42 -4.58
CA LEU A 130 0.20 -2.19 -4.74
C LEU A 130 -0.51 -2.94 -3.62
N VAL A 131 -1.22 -2.19 -2.78
CA VAL A 131 -1.92 -2.73 -1.61
C VAL A 131 -3.44 -2.62 -1.70
N CYS A 132 -3.94 -1.68 -2.50
CA CYS A 132 -5.37 -1.48 -2.75
C CYS A 132 -5.59 -1.08 -4.21
N ASP A 133 -6.57 -1.70 -4.85
CA ASP A 133 -7.06 -1.35 -6.19
C ASP A 133 -8.61 -1.30 -6.15
N PRO A 134 -9.19 -0.11 -5.90
CA PRO A 134 -10.64 0.09 -5.90
C PRO A 134 -11.24 0.00 -7.30
N ASP A 135 -12.38 -0.68 -7.44
CA ASP A 135 -13.15 -0.70 -8.68
C ASP A 135 -13.80 0.67 -8.93
N PHE A 136 -13.11 1.50 -9.72
CA PHE A 136 -13.57 2.85 -10.06
C PHE A 136 -14.79 2.84 -10.97
N VAL A 137 -15.02 1.78 -11.75
CA VAL A 137 -16.17 1.68 -12.68
C VAL A 137 -17.48 1.59 -11.89
N VAL A 138 -17.43 1.01 -10.70
CA VAL A 138 -18.57 0.93 -9.77
C VAL A 138 -18.77 2.24 -8.99
N GLN A 139 -17.70 2.99 -8.74
CA GLN A 139 -17.71 4.11 -7.79
C GLN A 139 -17.83 5.49 -8.42
N ALA A 140 -17.35 5.67 -9.66
CA ALA A 140 -17.18 6.99 -10.25
C ALA A 140 -17.87 7.17 -11.60
N SER A 141 -18.30 8.40 -11.83
CA SER A 141 -18.59 8.97 -13.15
C SER A 141 -17.52 10.00 -13.51
N ALA A 142 -17.50 10.45 -14.77
CA ALA A 142 -16.48 11.35 -15.29
C ALA A 142 -17.07 12.73 -15.62
N SER A 143 -16.56 13.78 -14.97
CA SER A 143 -16.91 15.19 -15.28
C SER A 143 -15.72 15.96 -15.85
N PRO A 144 -15.92 17.07 -16.57
CA PRO A 144 -14.80 17.92 -17.00
C PRO A 144 -13.97 18.40 -15.79
N LEU A 145 -12.64 18.36 -15.91
CA LEU A 145 -11.75 18.90 -14.88
C LEU A 145 -11.92 20.42 -14.80
N THR A 146 -12.03 20.97 -13.59
CA THR A 146 -12.22 22.42 -13.38
C THR A 146 -10.99 23.04 -12.71
N PRO A 147 -10.45 24.16 -13.22
CA PRO A 147 -9.36 24.89 -12.57
C PRO A 147 -9.72 25.42 -11.17
N GLY A 148 -8.69 25.61 -10.35
CA GLY A 148 -8.81 26.18 -9.01
C GLY A 148 -8.38 25.24 -7.89
N GLU A 149 -8.56 25.73 -6.66
CA GLU A 149 -8.17 25.02 -5.43
C GLU A 149 -9.39 24.38 -4.75
N ARG A 150 -9.24 23.14 -4.30
CA ARG A 150 -10.26 22.43 -3.50
C ARG A 150 -9.62 21.49 -2.48
N ILE A 151 -10.30 21.26 -1.36
CA ILE A 151 -9.94 20.20 -0.43
C ILE A 151 -10.75 18.95 -0.80
N ILE A 152 -10.04 17.86 -1.03
CA ILE A 152 -10.60 16.57 -1.41
C ILE A 152 -10.35 15.56 -0.29
N GLU A 153 -11.34 14.71 -0.05
CA GLU A 153 -11.29 13.63 0.93
C GLU A 153 -11.26 12.27 0.23
N TYR A 154 -10.10 11.61 0.28
CA TYR A 154 -9.95 10.24 -0.21
C TYR A 154 -10.21 9.26 0.92
N GLY A 155 -11.18 8.36 0.73
CA GLY A 155 -11.46 7.29 1.67
C GLY A 155 -10.56 6.10 1.39
N VAL A 156 -9.70 5.73 2.33
CA VAL A 156 -8.79 4.58 2.20
C VAL A 156 -9.16 3.52 3.24
N PRO A 157 -9.13 2.21 2.91
CA PRO A 157 -9.51 1.19 3.88
C PRO A 157 -8.64 1.24 5.13
N SER A 158 -9.24 1.46 6.31
CA SER A 158 -8.50 1.65 7.58
C SER A 158 -7.58 0.48 7.89
N ALA A 159 -7.99 -0.73 7.51
CA ALA A 159 -7.22 -1.94 7.77
C ALA A 159 -5.94 -2.05 6.91
N ILE A 160 -5.79 -1.26 5.84
CA ILE A 160 -4.58 -1.16 5.01
C ILE A 160 -3.63 -0.10 5.57
N VAL A 161 -4.19 1.05 5.95
CA VAL A 161 -3.42 2.20 6.48
C VAL A 161 -3.24 2.15 8.00
N SER A 162 -3.56 1.03 8.66
CA SER A 162 -3.28 0.83 10.08
C SER A 162 -1.78 0.69 10.39
N ARG A 163 -0.95 0.49 9.36
CA ARG A 163 0.51 0.38 9.51
C ARG A 163 1.13 1.76 9.26
N PRO A 164 1.96 2.28 10.17
CA PRO A 164 2.74 3.48 9.91
C PRO A 164 3.68 3.29 8.72
N GLY A 165 3.88 4.33 7.93
CA GLY A 165 4.79 4.31 6.79
C GLY A 165 4.42 5.29 5.69
N LEU A 166 5.17 5.22 4.59
CA LEU A 166 4.97 6.02 3.39
C LEU A 166 4.02 5.30 2.43
N TYR A 167 3.03 6.05 1.95
CA TYR A 167 2.01 5.58 1.01
C TYR A 167 1.91 6.53 -0.18
N LYS A 168 1.39 6.02 -1.30
CA LYS A 168 1.13 6.79 -2.51
C LYS A 168 -0.27 6.48 -3.04
N LEU A 169 -1.06 7.51 -3.24
CA LEU A 169 -2.35 7.42 -3.93
C LEU A 169 -2.18 7.83 -5.40
N VAL A 170 -2.59 6.96 -6.30
CA VAL A 170 -2.60 7.22 -7.75
C VAL A 170 -4.02 7.57 -8.17
N MET A 171 -4.16 8.69 -8.89
CA MET A 171 -5.44 9.25 -9.27
C MET A 171 -5.88 8.74 -10.64
N LEU A 172 -7.19 8.57 -10.82
CA LEU A 172 -7.78 8.18 -12.10
C LEU A 172 -7.54 9.22 -13.20
N ASN A 173 -7.71 8.78 -14.46
CA ASN A 173 -7.76 9.64 -15.65
C ASN A 173 -6.54 10.55 -15.81
N GLU A 174 -5.36 10.02 -15.48
CA GLU A 174 -4.08 10.74 -15.58
C GLU A 174 -4.00 12.00 -14.70
N LEU A 175 -4.75 12.08 -13.60
CA LEU A 175 -4.69 13.23 -12.69
C LEU A 175 -3.47 13.20 -11.76
N GLY A 176 -2.52 12.29 -11.98
CA GLY A 176 -1.25 12.21 -11.26
C GLY A 176 -1.31 11.31 -10.02
N SER A 177 -0.41 11.54 -9.08
CA SER A 177 -0.33 10.83 -7.80
C SER A 177 0.25 11.74 -6.73
N PHE A 178 0.09 11.36 -5.46
CA PHE A 178 0.75 12.06 -4.36
C PHE A 178 1.13 11.09 -3.25
N ASP A 179 2.17 11.48 -2.50
CA ASP A 179 2.68 10.75 -1.36
C ASP A 179 2.11 11.30 -0.06
N PHE A 180 1.90 10.41 0.91
CA PHE A 180 1.50 10.78 2.26
C PHE A 180 2.07 9.81 3.28
N GLU A 181 2.30 10.31 4.49
CA GLU A 181 2.80 9.52 5.60
C GLU A 181 1.69 9.24 6.60
N VAL A 182 1.61 7.98 7.04
CA VAL A 182 0.80 7.57 8.19
C VAL A 182 1.73 7.40 9.39
N LYS A 183 1.40 8.07 10.50
CA LYS A 183 2.21 8.12 11.74
C LYS A 183 1.71 7.14 12.80
#